data_AF-A0A7Y0A811-F1
#
_entry.id   AF-A0A7Y0A811-F1
#
_cell.length_a   1.000
_cell.length_b   1.000
_cell.length_c   1.000
_cell.angle_alpha   90.00
_cell.angle_beta   90.00
_cell.angle_gamma   90.00
#
_symmetry.space_group_name_H-M   'P 1'
#
loop_
_entity.id
_entity.type
_entity.pdbx_description
1 polymer ?
#
loop_
_entity_poly.entity_id
_entity_poly.type
_entity_poly.pdbx_seq_one_letter_code
_entity_poly.pdbx_strand_id
1 'polypeptide(L)'
;MKTNTIIVSFTNGSVPPQYAYRYQIIFSEEDGNAELKLFKGYDTDEKMIVSERKKFNVEIFLKLLSLLNTKEIPLKNQVMVGGSERSIEVNSKKMIINPDDDFGISIFNRFLELYSTDFLNQINNNLNL
;
A
#
# COMPACT_ATOMS: atom_id res chain seq x y z
N MET A 1 15.30 19.65 -3.62
CA MET A 1 15.10 18.23 -4.02
C MET A 1 13.61 17.95 -3.92
N LYS A 2 13.01 17.18 -4.84
CA LYS A 2 11.62 16.72 -4.65
C LYS A 2 11.63 15.67 -3.55
N THR A 3 10.88 15.91 -2.49
CA THR A 3 10.74 14.97 -1.38
C THR A 3 9.94 13.76 -1.86
N ASN A 4 10.38 12.54 -1.53
CA ASN A 4 9.71 11.35 -2.04
C ASN A 4 8.45 11.04 -1.25
N THR A 5 7.37 10.74 -1.97
CA THR A 5 6.16 10.16 -1.42
C THR A 5 5.96 8.78 -2.02
N ILE A 6 5.73 7.79 -1.15
CA ILE A 6 5.40 6.43 -1.56
C ILE A 6 4.01 6.08 -1.05
N ILE A 7 3.17 5.57 -1.93
CA ILE A 7 1.84 5.07 -1.57
C ILE A 7 1.83 3.57 -1.80
N VAL A 8 1.60 2.82 -0.73
CA VAL A 8 1.42 1.38 -0.79
C VAL A 8 -0.06 1.09 -0.64
N SER A 9 -0.65 0.31 -1.55
CA SER A 9 -2.09 0.05 -1.53
C SER A 9 -2.42 -1.39 -1.85
N PHE A 10 -3.46 -1.90 -1.22
CA PHE A 10 -4.03 -3.20 -1.57
C PHE A 10 -5.51 -3.28 -1.26
N THR A 11 -6.21 -4.19 -1.93
CA THR A 11 -7.64 -4.46 -1.70
C THR A 11 -7.83 -5.90 -1.27
N ASN A 12 -8.89 -6.20 -0.54
CA ASN A 12 -9.24 -7.60 -0.24
C ASN A 12 -10.08 -8.27 -1.34
N GLY A 13 -10.45 -7.53 -2.40
CA GLY A 13 -11.17 -8.05 -3.58
C GLY A 13 -12.49 -8.77 -3.27
N SER A 14 -13.07 -8.55 -2.09
CA SER A 14 -14.22 -9.32 -1.62
C SER A 14 -15.51 -8.85 -2.29
N VAL A 15 -16.42 -9.79 -2.59
CA VAL A 15 -17.77 -9.56 -3.12
C VAL A 15 -18.75 -10.25 -2.17
N PRO A 16 -19.85 -9.62 -1.70
CA PRO A 16 -20.42 -8.32 -2.11
C PRO A 16 -19.71 -7.05 -1.56
N PRO A 17 -19.98 -5.85 -2.13
CA PRO A 17 -19.29 -4.57 -1.80
C PRO A 17 -19.18 -4.23 -0.32
N GLN A 18 -20.15 -4.64 0.50
CA GLN A 18 -20.18 -4.41 1.94
C GLN A 18 -19.01 -5.06 2.71
N TYR A 19 -18.33 -6.04 2.09
CA TYR A 19 -17.13 -6.69 2.62
C TYR A 19 -15.85 -6.27 1.89
N ALA A 20 -15.94 -5.36 0.92
CA ALA A 20 -14.79 -4.86 0.20
C ALA A 20 -14.07 -3.78 1.01
N TYR A 21 -12.74 -3.90 1.09
CA TYR A 21 -11.87 -2.95 1.75
C TYR A 21 -10.66 -2.63 0.88
N ARG A 22 -10.27 -1.36 0.87
CA ARG A 22 -9.03 -0.86 0.30
C ARG A 22 -8.19 -0.21 1.39
N TYR A 23 -6.92 -0.58 1.40
CA TYR A 23 -5.91 -0.08 2.31
C TYR A 23 -4.93 0.80 1.55
N GLN A 24 -4.51 1.88 2.18
CA GLN A 24 -3.52 2.79 1.63
C GLN A 24 -2.59 3.27 2.76
N ILE A 25 -1.28 3.12 2.58
CA ILE A 25 -0.27 3.71 3.46
C ILE A 25 0.51 4.73 2.66
N ILE A 26 0.50 5.99 3.12
CA ILE A 26 1.17 7.11 2.47
C ILE A 26 2.41 7.45 3.30
N PHE A 27 3.60 7.13 2.79
CA PHE A 27 4.87 7.48 3.40
C PHE A 27 5.37 8.81 2.83
N SER A 28 5.72 9.74 3.70
CA SER A 28 6.32 11.02 3.35
C SER A 28 7.73 11.12 3.94
N GLU A 29 8.72 11.28 3.06
CA GLU A 29 10.12 11.53 3.46
C GLU A 29 10.27 12.86 4.21
N GLU A 30 9.42 13.85 3.90
CA GLU A 30 9.57 15.24 4.35
C GLU A 30 9.43 15.38 5.86
N ASP A 31 8.43 14.69 6.40
CA ASP A 31 8.03 14.76 7.79
C ASP A 31 8.28 13.45 8.54
N GLY A 32 8.73 12.40 7.84
CA GLY A 32 9.00 11.08 8.39
C GLY A 32 7.74 10.38 8.92
N ASN A 33 6.56 10.74 8.40
CA ASN A 33 5.28 10.16 8.82
C ASN A 33 4.68 9.29 7.72
N ALA A 34 4.05 8.21 8.17
CA ALA A 34 3.21 7.35 7.36
C ALA A 34 1.75 7.49 7.81
N GLU A 35 0.83 7.61 6.86
CA GLU A 35 -0.61 7.68 7.12
C GLU A 35 -1.32 6.45 6.55
N LEU A 36 -1.89 5.61 7.42
CA LEU A 36 -2.77 4.52 7.04
C LEU A 36 -4.20 5.04 6.87
N LYS A 37 -4.78 4.75 5.71
CA LYS A 37 -6.20 4.96 5.40
C LYS A 37 -6.86 3.63 5.05
N LEU A 38 -8.01 3.37 5.66
CA LEU A 38 -8.88 2.24 5.33
C LEU A 38 -10.17 2.76 4.73
N PHE A 39 -10.50 2.26 3.56
CA PHE A 39 -11.73 2.56 2.84
C PHE A 39 -12.60 1.31 2.77
N LYS A 40 -13.89 1.46 3.04
CA LYS A 40 -14.90 0.39 2.93
C LYS A 40 -15.80 0.65 1.72
N GLY A 41 -16.03 -0.36 0.89
CA GLY A 41 -16.79 -0.27 -0.34
C GLY A 41 -15.91 -0.37 -1.60
N TYR A 42 -16.46 0.03 -2.74
CA TYR A 42 -15.76 0.11 -4.03
C TYR A 42 -15.71 1.55 -4.54
N ASP A 43 -14.56 1.92 -5.11
CA ASP A 43 -14.29 3.12 -5.92
C ASP A 43 -15.13 4.37 -5.55
N THR A 44 -16.31 4.51 -6.16
CA THR A 44 -17.14 5.73 -6.07
C THR A 44 -17.94 5.86 -4.77
N ASP A 45 -18.18 4.76 -4.05
CA ASP A 45 -18.96 4.73 -2.81
C ASP A 45 -18.08 4.43 -1.57
N GLU A 46 -16.75 4.46 -1.75
CA GLU A 46 -15.80 4.21 -0.67
C GLU A 46 -15.96 5.23 0.46
N LYS A 47 -16.12 4.71 1.68
CA LYS A 47 -16.08 5.51 2.90
C LYS A 47 -14.78 5.25 3.64
N MET A 48 -14.01 6.30 3.91
CA MET A 48 -12.85 6.21 4.79
C MET A 48 -13.33 5.95 6.22
N ILE A 49 -12.89 4.84 6.82
CA ILE A 49 -13.28 4.41 8.17
C ILE A 49 -12.12 4.47 9.17
N VAL A 50 -10.87 4.51 8.69
CA VAL A 50 -9.67 4.68 9.54
C VAL A 50 -8.73 5.67 8.88
N SER A 51 -8.13 6.54 9.69
CA SER A 51 -7.03 7.43 9.31
C SER A 51 -6.06 7.53 10.49
N GLU A 52 -4.92 6.87 10.42
CA GLU A 52 -3.93 6.80 11.50
C GLU A 52 -2.56 7.26 11.00
N ARG A 53 -1.89 8.12 11.76
CA ARG A 53 -0.54 8.61 11.44
C ARG A 53 0.49 8.09 12.44
N LYS A 54 1.63 7.66 11.91
CA LYS A 54 2.74 7.13 12.71
C LYS A 54 4.08 7.54 12.12
N LYS A 55 5.08 7.77 12.97
CA LYS A 55 6.47 7.95 12.53
C LYS A 55 7.07 6.63 12.05
N PHE A 56 7.91 6.70 11.02
CA PHE A 56 8.68 5.57 10.52
C PHE A 56 10.18 5.89 10.44
N ASN A 57 11.01 4.88 10.22
CA ASN A 57 12.45 5.06 10.04
C ASN A 57 12.78 5.52 8.60
N VAL A 58 13.16 6.78 8.44
CA VAL A 58 13.45 7.40 7.14
C VAL A 58 14.65 6.74 6.43
N GLU A 59 15.65 6.27 7.16
CA GLU A 59 16.81 5.60 6.53
C GLU A 59 16.41 4.27 5.88
N ILE A 60 15.53 3.49 6.53
CA ILE A 60 15.02 2.24 5.96
C ILE A 60 14.15 2.54 4.74
N PHE A 61 13.30 3.56 4.82
CA PHE A 61 12.49 4.02 3.69
C PHE A 61 13.33 4.36 2.46
N LEU A 62 14.41 5.13 2.62
CA LEU A 62 15.29 5.50 1.51
C LEU A 62 15.99 4.27 0.89
N LYS A 63 16.33 3.27 1.70
CA LYS A 63 16.86 1.99 1.21
C LYS A 63 15.81 1.19 0.42
N LEU A 64 14.55 1.20 0.83
CA LEU A 64 13.48 0.54 0.07
C LEU A 64 13.20 1.27 -1.25
N LEU A 65 13.23 2.61 -1.23
CA LEU A 65 13.06 3.42 -2.43
C LEU A 65 14.15 3.16 -3.47
N SER A 66 15.42 3.01 -3.05
CA SER A 66 16.50 2.72 -4.00
C SER A 66 16.33 1.36 -4.68
N LEU A 67 15.77 0.35 -3.98
CA LEU A 67 15.46 -0.95 -4.56
C LEU A 67 14.38 -0.86 -5.64
N LEU A 68 13.35 -0.03 -5.46
CA LEU A 68 12.32 0.20 -6.49
C LEU A 68 12.92 0.76 -7.79
N ASN A 69 13.89 1.68 -7.69
CA ASN A 69 14.54 2.27 -8.86
C ASN A 69 15.37 1.27 -9.68
N THR A 70 15.73 0.11 -9.12
CA THR A 70 16.48 -0.92 -9.84
C THR A 70 15.60 -1.79 -10.74
N LYS A 71 14.27 -1.71 -10.60
CA LYS A 71 13.33 -2.48 -11.41
C LYS A 71 12.57 -1.53 -12.32
N GLU A 72 12.89 -1.56 -13.61
CA GLU A 72 12.08 -0.88 -14.63
C GLU A 72 10.63 -1.33 -14.49
N ILE A 73 9.73 -0.35 -14.29
CA ILE A 73 8.33 -0.57 -13.92
C ILE A 73 7.57 -1.16 -15.11
N PRO A 74 7.08 -2.41 -15.05
CA PRO A 74 6.23 -2.92 -16.11
C PRO A 74 4.87 -2.22 -16.01
N LEU A 75 4.52 -1.43 -17.01
CA LEU A 75 3.14 -1.03 -17.25
C LEU A 75 2.40 -2.22 -17.85
N LYS A 76 1.50 -2.83 -17.08
CA LYS A 76 0.48 -3.71 -17.67
C LYS A 76 -0.88 -3.39 -17.07
N ASN A 77 -1.76 -2.85 -17.91
CA ASN A 77 -3.20 -2.85 -17.68
C ASN A 77 -3.68 -4.30 -17.70
N GLN A 78 -4.11 -4.83 -16.56
CA GLN A 78 -4.85 -6.08 -16.51
C GLN A 78 -6.06 -5.94 -15.59
N VAL A 79 -7.21 -6.39 -16.10
CA VAL A 79 -8.45 -6.54 -15.36
C VAL A 79 -8.28 -7.77 -14.46
N MET A 80 -8.27 -7.58 -13.15
CA MET A 80 -8.12 -8.68 -12.20
C MET A 80 -9.47 -9.06 -11.59
N VAL A 81 -9.77 -10.36 -11.61
CA VAL A 81 -10.88 -10.97 -10.86
C VAL A 81 -10.29 -12.13 -10.07
N GLY A 82 -10.37 -12.06 -8.75
CA GLY A 82 -9.83 -13.06 -7.82
C GLY A 82 -8.36 -12.82 -7.44
N GLY A 83 -8.16 -12.22 -6.26
CA GLY A 83 -6.85 -11.87 -5.70
C GLY A 83 -6.82 -10.42 -5.21
N SER A 84 -6.10 -10.16 -4.12
CA SER A 84 -5.84 -8.79 -3.66
C SER A 84 -4.95 -8.05 -4.65
N GLU A 85 -5.50 -7.06 -5.36
CA GLU A 85 -4.66 -6.12 -6.13
C GLU A 85 -3.71 -5.44 -5.14
N ARG A 86 -2.43 -5.34 -5.49
CA ARG A 86 -1.40 -4.65 -4.73
C ARG A 86 -0.71 -3.65 -5.64
N SER A 87 -0.37 -2.49 -5.10
CA SER A 87 0.38 -1.49 -5.85
C SER A 87 1.31 -0.68 -4.97
N ILE A 88 2.40 -0.21 -5.58
CA ILE A 88 3.29 0.80 -5.03
C ILE A 88 3.33 1.98 -5.99
N GLU A 89 3.05 3.17 -5.50
CA GLU A 89 3.18 4.41 -6.26
C GLU A 89 4.32 5.25 -5.70
N VAL A 90 5.23 5.69 -6.57
CA VAL A 90 6.35 6.56 -6.22
C VAL A 90 6.23 7.86 -7.00
N ASN A 91 6.05 8.99 -6.33
CA ASN A 91 5.95 10.31 -6.95
C ASN A 91 5.02 10.34 -8.19
N SER A 92 3.80 9.79 -8.05
CA SER A 92 2.78 9.66 -9.11
C SER A 92 3.01 8.61 -10.19
N LYS A 93 4.02 7.73 -10.04
CA LYS A 93 4.20 6.55 -10.90
C LYS A 93 3.75 5.30 -10.17
N LYS A 94 2.59 4.74 -10.57
CA LYS A 94 2.00 3.54 -9.98
C LYS A 94 2.55 2.28 -10.66
N MET A 95 3.06 1.35 -9.85
CA MET A 95 3.40 -0.02 -10.21
C MET A 95 2.33 -0.95 -9.63
N ILE A 96 1.71 -1.76 -10.48
CA ILE A 96 0.86 -2.88 -10.04
C ILE A 96 1.77 -4.09 -9.80
N ILE A 97 1.56 -4.77 -8.67
CA ILE A 97 2.32 -5.97 -8.31
C ILE A 97 1.46 -7.18 -8.67
N ASN A 98 1.95 -7.94 -9.64
CA ASN A 98 1.27 -9.17 -10.05
C ASN A 98 1.44 -10.27 -8.98
N PRO A 99 0.52 -11.24 -8.91
CA PRO A 99 0.61 -12.34 -7.95
C PRO A 99 1.87 -13.21 -8.09
N ASP A 100 2.49 -13.24 -9.26
CA ASP A 100 3.72 -13.98 -9.59
C ASP A 100 5.00 -13.12 -9.49
N ASP A 101 4.87 -11.86 -9.06
CA ASP A 101 6.02 -10.95 -8.91
C ASP A 101 6.63 -11.03 -7.51
N ASP A 102 7.43 -12.07 -7.26
CA ASP A 102 8.08 -12.33 -5.96
C ASP A 102 8.87 -11.11 -5.43
N PHE A 103 9.57 -10.41 -6.32
CA PHE A 103 10.34 -9.22 -5.94
C PHE A 103 9.42 -8.06 -5.54
N GLY A 104 8.37 -7.81 -6.34
CA GLY A 104 7.37 -6.79 -6.04
C GLY A 104 6.65 -7.07 -4.72
N ILE A 105 6.27 -8.31 -4.49
CA ILE A 105 5.64 -8.78 -3.24
C ILE A 105 6.60 -8.58 -2.05
N SER A 106 7.87 -8.94 -2.20
CA SER A 106 8.89 -8.76 -1.15
C SER A 106 9.07 -7.30 -0.75
N ILE A 107 9.21 -6.39 -1.73
CA ILE A 107 9.33 -4.95 -1.44
C ILE A 107 8.05 -4.43 -0.78
N PHE A 108 6.89 -4.81 -1.29
CA PHE A 108 5.60 -4.40 -0.75
C PHE A 108 5.46 -4.77 0.73
N ASN A 109 5.79 -6.02 1.09
CA ASN A 109 5.74 -6.48 2.47
C ASN A 109 6.70 -5.70 3.38
N ARG A 110 7.90 -5.34 2.89
CA ARG A 110 8.83 -4.51 3.67
C ARG A 110 8.31 -3.10 3.94
N PHE A 111 7.51 -2.53 3.04
CA PHE A 111 6.81 -1.28 3.35
C PHE A 111 5.71 -1.46 4.39
N LEU A 112 4.97 -2.57 4.34
CA LEU A 112 4.00 -2.87 5.40
C LEU A 112 4.69 -2.99 6.77
N GLU A 113 5.81 -3.72 6.82
CA GLU A 113 6.62 -3.88 8.04
C GLU A 113 7.20 -2.55 8.54
N LEU A 114 7.60 -1.65 7.62
CA LEU A 114 8.07 -0.31 7.97
C LEU A 114 6.99 0.51 8.69
N TYR A 115 5.72 0.31 8.35
CA TYR A 115 4.60 0.90 9.08
C TYR A 115 4.33 0.17 10.40
N SER A 116 4.19 -1.15 10.34
CA SER A 116 3.96 -2.02 11.49
C SER A 116 4.41 -3.45 11.21
N THR A 117 5.23 -4.02 12.09
CA THR A 117 5.63 -5.44 12.02
C THR A 117 4.45 -6.39 12.22
N ASP A 118 3.33 -5.91 12.78
CA ASP A 118 2.12 -6.68 13.04
C ASP A 118 0.92 -6.17 12.23
N PHE A 119 1.21 -5.62 11.04
CA PHE A 119 0.23 -4.91 10.23
C PHE A 119 -1.02 -5.75 9.93
N LEU A 120 -0.88 -7.05 9.63
CA LEU A 120 -2.02 -7.92 9.33
C LEU A 120 -2.99 -8.03 10.52
N ASN A 121 -2.49 -8.14 11.74
CA ASN A 121 -3.34 -8.19 12.93
C ASN A 121 -3.99 -6.84 13.21
N GLN A 122 -3.25 -5.74 13.04
CA GLN A 122 -3.82 -4.38 13.13
C GLN A 122 -5.00 -4.19 12.17
N ILE A 123 -4.88 -4.68 10.94
CA ILE A 123 -5.96 -4.65 9.95
C ILE A 123 -7.14 -5.51 10.39
N ASN A 124 -6.91 -6.77 10.79
CA ASN A 124 -7.99 -7.66 11.21
C ASN A 124 -8.79 -7.09 12.39
N ASN A 125 -8.12 -6.41 13.33
CA ASN A 125 -8.80 -5.73 14.43
C ASN A 125 -9.68 -4.57 13.96
N ASN A 126 -9.24 -3.79 12.97
CA ASN A 126 -10.03 -2.69 12.40
C ASN A 126 -11.25 -3.18 11.60
N LEU A 127 -11.21 -4.41 11.09
CA LEU A 127 -12.30 -5.01 10.31
C LEU A 127 -13.41 -5.65 11.16
N ASN A 128 -13.09 -6.03 12.39
CA ASN A 128 -14.02 -6.68 13.33
C ASN A 128 -14.77 -5.67 14.23
N LEU A 129 -14.63 -4.37 13.95
CA LEU A 129 -15.36 -3.26 14.58
C LEU A 129 -16.61 -2.89 13.77
#